data_AF-A0A164DX44-F1
#
_entry.id   AF-A0A164DX44-F1
#
_cell.length_a   1.000
_cell.length_b   1.000
_cell.length_c   1.000
_cell.angle_alpha   90.00
_cell.angle_beta   90.00
_cell.angle_gamma   90.00
#
_symmetry.space_group_name_H-M   'P 1'
#
loop_
_entity.id
_entity.type
_entity.pdbx_description
1 polymer ?
#
loop_
_entity_poly.entity_id
_entity_poly.type
_entity_poly.pdbx_seq_one_letter_code
_entity_poly.pdbx_strand_id
1 'polypeptide(L)'
;MRTTLTLDEDVVRLIEEAVHRERRPMKHVINDALRKALAQPMEPRTPYELKPHRSAVRPGFDLAGFNRLADEMEDQAILDRTRPAR
;
A
#
# COMPACT_ATOMS: atom_id res chain seq x y z
N MET A 1 7.78 -11.95 -25.35
CA MET A 1 7.94 -13.31 -25.93
C MET A 1 6.75 -13.61 -26.83
N ARG A 2 6.93 -14.39 -27.91
CA ARG A 2 5.83 -14.91 -28.74
C ARG A 2 5.74 -16.41 -28.51
N THR A 3 4.54 -16.87 -28.15
CA THR A 3 4.26 -18.28 -27.83
C THR A 3 3.02 -18.68 -28.62
N THR A 4 3.02 -19.89 -29.17
CA THR A 4 1.84 -20.50 -29.78
C THR A 4 1.18 -21.41 -28.75
N LEU A 5 -0.12 -21.23 -28.54
CA LEU A 5 -0.92 -21.94 -27.56
C LEU A 5 -2.07 -22.63 -28.32
N THR A 6 -2.42 -23.86 -27.95
CA THR A 6 -3.68 -24.47 -28.38
C THR A 6 -4.74 -24.15 -27.34
N LEU A 7 -5.90 -23.65 -27.76
CA LEU A 7 -7.02 -23.32 -26.88
C LEU A 7 -8.23 -24.16 -27.28
N ASP A 8 -8.97 -24.63 -26.30
CA ASP A 8 -10.23 -25.34 -26.51
C ASP A 8 -11.31 -24.37 -27.04
N GLU A 9 -12.32 -24.89 -27.74
CA GLU A 9 -13.34 -24.09 -28.43
C GLU A 9 -14.16 -23.22 -27.45
N ASP A 10 -14.44 -23.74 -26.26
CA ASP A 10 -15.11 -23.02 -25.18
C ASP A 10 -14.26 -21.85 -24.67
N VAL A 11 -12.95 -22.04 -24.52
CA VAL A 11 -12.02 -20.99 -24.12
C VAL A 11 -11.93 -19.88 -25.16
N VAL A 12 -11.93 -20.22 -26.45
CA VAL A 12 -11.95 -19.23 -27.54
C VAL A 12 -13.19 -18.36 -27.44
N ARG A 13 -14.38 -18.96 -27.27
CA ARG A 13 -15.63 -18.22 -27.10
C ARG A 13 -15.60 -17.27 -25.90
N LEU A 14 -15.09 -17.74 -24.75
CA LEU A 14 -14.97 -16.91 -23.55
C LEU A 14 -14.06 -15.70 -23.77
N ILE A 15 -12.97 -15.88 -24.52
CA ILE A 15 -12.06 -14.79 -24.87
C ILE A 15 -12.76 -13.79 -25.81
N GLU A 16 -13.47 -14.25 -26.84
CA GLU A 16 -14.20 -13.39 -27.77
C GLU A 16 -15.28 -12.55 -27.06
N GLU A 17 -16.06 -13.17 -26.17
CA GLU A 17 -17.04 -12.48 -25.34
C GLU A 17 -16.38 -11.43 -24.44
N ALA A 18 -15.25 -11.76 -23.81
CA ALA A 18 -14.52 -10.82 -22.95
C ALA A 18 -13.94 -9.64 -23.76
N VAL A 19 -13.38 -9.91 -24.94
CA VAL A 19 -12.89 -8.88 -25.87
C VAL A 19 -14.02 -7.94 -26.29
N HIS A 20 -15.20 -8.49 -26.63
CA HIS A 20 -16.35 -7.69 -27.03
C HIS A 20 -16.87 -6.82 -25.88
N ARG A 21 -16.99 -7.41 -24.67
CA ARG A 21 -17.47 -6.73 -23.47
C ARG A 21 -16.52 -5.62 -23.02
N GLU A 22 -15.22 -5.88 -23.00
CA GLU A 22 -14.21 -4.91 -22.52
C GLU A 22 -13.80 -3.90 -23.60
N ARG A 23 -14.05 -4.18 -24.88
CA ARG A 23 -13.58 -3.41 -26.05
C ARG A 23 -12.06 -3.20 -26.03
N ARG A 24 -11.33 -4.24 -25.63
CA ARG A 24 -9.86 -4.25 -25.53
C ARG A 24 -9.26 -5.28 -26.47
N PRO A 25 -8.04 -5.07 -26.99
CA PRO A 25 -7.41 -6.06 -27.87
C PRO A 25 -7.24 -7.41 -27.17
N MET A 26 -7.50 -8.50 -27.90
CA MET A 26 -7.43 -9.89 -27.41
C MET A 26 -6.16 -10.22 -26.62
N LYS A 27 -5.00 -9.75 -27.07
CA LYS A 27 -3.73 -9.90 -26.35
C LYS A 27 -3.79 -9.34 -24.91
N HIS A 28 -4.42 -8.19 -24.70
CA HIS A 28 -4.51 -7.58 -23.36
C HIS A 28 -5.45 -8.39 -22.47
N VAL A 29 -6.61 -8.80 -23.00
CA VAL A 29 -7.58 -9.62 -22.28
C VAL A 29 -6.94 -10.95 -21.83
N ILE A 30 -6.27 -11.66 -22.74
CA ILE A 30 -5.61 -12.94 -22.43
C ILE A 30 -4.51 -12.77 -21.38
N ASN A 31 -3.63 -11.78 -21.55
CA ASN A 31 -2.53 -11.58 -20.61
C ASN A 31 -3.02 -11.17 -19.22
N ASP A 32 -4.04 -10.31 -19.13
CA ASP A 32 -4.60 -9.91 -17.84
C ASP A 32 -5.34 -11.06 -17.16
N ALA A 33 -6.07 -11.88 -17.91
CA ALA A 33 -6.70 -13.08 -17.39
C ALA A 33 -5.66 -14.06 -16.83
N LEU A 34 -4.59 -14.35 -17.58
CA LEU A 34 -3.49 -15.21 -17.14
C LEU A 34 -2.77 -14.63 -15.92
N ARG A 35 -2.51 -13.32 -15.88
CA ARG A 35 -1.91 -12.66 -14.71
C ARG A 35 -2.78 -12.80 -13.47
N LYS A 36 -4.10 -12.60 -13.60
CA LYS A 36 -5.02 -12.75 -12.47
C LYS A 36 -5.09 -14.20 -11.97
N ALA A 37 -5.07 -15.17 -12.89
CA ALA A 37 -5.13 -16.59 -12.55
C ALA A 37 -3.82 -17.13 -11.96
N LEU A 38 -2.67 -16.63 -12.42
CA LEU A 38 -1.34 -17.08 -12.00
C LEU A 38 -0.73 -16.21 -10.89
N ALA A 39 -1.33 -15.05 -10.59
CA ALA A 39 -0.93 -14.26 -9.44
C ALA A 39 -1.16 -15.08 -8.17
N GLN A 40 -0.16 -15.11 -7.29
CA GLN A 40 -0.36 -15.67 -5.96
C GLN A 40 -1.49 -14.90 -5.27
N PRO A 41 -2.40 -15.57 -4.56
CA PRO A 41 -3.39 -14.89 -3.77
C PRO A 41 -2.66 -13.94 -2.84
N MET A 42 -2.93 -12.64 -2.99
CA MET A 42 -2.39 -11.65 -2.07
C MET A 42 -2.95 -12.03 -0.71
N GLU A 43 -2.07 -12.25 0.27
CA GLU A 43 -2.52 -12.53 1.63
C GLU A 43 -3.56 -11.47 2.02
N PRO A 44 -4.69 -11.88 2.61
CA PRO A 44 -5.69 -10.93 3.07
C PRO A 44 -4.98 -9.90 3.94
N ARG A 45 -4.94 -8.64 3.49
CA ARG A 45 -4.38 -7.58 4.30
C ARG A 45 -5.25 -7.49 5.54
N THR A 46 -4.65 -7.73 6.71
CA THR A 46 -5.31 -7.48 7.98
C THR A 46 -5.82 -6.03 7.96
N PRO A 47 -7.11 -5.78 8.26
CA PRO A 47 -7.63 -4.43 8.36
C PRO A 47 -6.73 -3.58 9.27
N TYR A 48 -6.47 -2.35 8.86
CA TYR A 48 -5.71 -1.43 9.69
C TYR A 48 -6.48 -1.16 10.98
N GLU A 49 -5.93 -1.58 12.12
CA GLU A 49 -6.50 -1.33 13.43
C GLU A 49 -5.67 -0.24 14.14
N LEU A 50 -6.23 0.96 14.23
CA LEU A 50 -5.64 2.04 15.02
C LEU A 50 -5.95 1.79 16.51
N LYS A 51 -4.92 1.61 17.33
CA LYS A 51 -5.04 1.63 18.80
C LYS A 51 -4.74 3.05 19.30
N PRO A 52 -5.75 3.90 19.55
CA PRO A 52 -5.52 5.27 20.00
C PRO A 52 -4.96 5.27 21.42
N HIS A 53 -3.89 6.05 21.63
CA HIS A 53 -3.39 6.33 22.97
C HIS A 53 -4.09 7.56 23.53
N ARG A 54 -4.74 7.45 24.70
CA ARG A 54 -5.25 8.62 25.42
C ARG A 54 -4.09 9.28 26.17
N SER A 55 -3.59 10.41 25.67
CA SER A 55 -2.76 11.31 26.47
C SER A 55 -3.49 12.63 26.70
N ALA A 56 -3.29 13.22 27.87
CA ALA A 56 -3.66 14.60 28.14
C ALA A 56 -2.43 15.47 27.85
N VAL A 57 -2.66 16.64 27.26
CA VAL A 57 -1.62 17.65 27.14
C VAL A 57 -1.34 18.20 28.53
N ARG A 58 -0.06 18.24 28.91
CA ARG A 58 0.34 18.77 30.21
C ARG A 58 -0.10 20.25 30.32
N PRO A 59 -0.48 20.72 31.52
CA PRO A 59 -0.79 22.14 31.71
C PRO A 59 0.38 23.03 31.28
N GLY A 60 0.09 24.13 30.58
CA GLY A 60 1.08 25.09 30.10
C GLY A 60 1.59 24.86 28.67
N PHE A 61 1.17 23.78 28.00
CA PHE A 61 1.48 23.56 26.59
C PHE A 61 0.37 24.11 25.68
N ASP A 62 0.77 24.87 24.67
CA ASP A 62 -0.12 25.42 23.64
C ASP A 62 -0.39 24.38 22.54
N LEU A 63 -1.67 24.06 22.34
CA LEU A 63 -2.14 23.10 21.33
C LEU A 63 -1.90 23.58 19.89
N ALA A 64 -1.79 24.89 19.67
CA ALA A 64 -1.45 25.45 18.37
C ALA A 64 0.07 25.50 18.12
N GLY A 65 0.87 25.24 19.16
CA GLY A 65 2.32 25.45 19.20
C GLY A 65 3.17 24.18 19.17
N PHE A 66 2.65 23.05 18.70
CA PHE A 66 3.37 21.76 18.75
C PHE A 66 4.71 21.75 17.99
N ASN A 67 4.88 22.60 16.98
CA ASN A 67 6.17 22.74 16.29
C ASN A 67 7.26 23.25 17.24
N ARG A 68 6.94 24.24 18.08
CA ARG A 68 7.89 24.78 19.08
C ARG A 68 8.24 23.72 20.13
N LEU A 69 7.26 22.91 20.53
CA LEU A 69 7.52 21.78 21.43
C LEU A 69 8.47 20.76 20.80
N ALA A 70 8.31 20.48 19.51
CA ALA A 70 9.22 19.58 18.80
C ALA A 70 10.65 20.14 18.77
N ASP A 71 10.80 21.44 18.48
CA ASP A 71 12.09 22.13 18.48
C ASP A 71 12.77 22.07 19.87
N GLU A 72 12.01 22.39 20.94
CA GLU A 72 12.51 22.33 22.32
C GLU A 72 12.95 20.90 22.73
N MET A 73 12.22 19.87 22.27
CA MET A 73 12.57 18.47 22.52
C MET A 73 13.84 18.05 21.78
N GLU A 74 14.03 18.54 20.54
CA GLU A 74 15.24 18.31 19.76
C GLU A 74 16.46 18.96 20.41
N ASP A 75 16.34 20.23 20.81
CA ASP A 75 17.39 20.96 21.52
C ASP A 75 17.79 20.22 22.81
N GLN A 76 16.81 19.76 23.59
CA GLN A 76 17.06 19.03 24.82
C GLN A 76 17.77 17.69 24.56
N ALA A 77 17.37 16.96 23.52
CA ALA A 77 18.03 15.71 23.14
C ALA A 77 19.49 15.93 22.69
N ILE A 78 19.77 17.03 21.98
CA ILE A 78 21.13 17.41 21.59
C ILE A 78 21.98 17.71 22.83
N LEU A 79 21.46 18.49 23.78
CA LEU A 79 22.14 18.81 25.03
C LEU A 79 22.43 17.57 25.88
N ASP A 80 21.47 16.65 25.97
CA ASP A 80 21.66 15.40 26.72
C ASP A 80 22.68 14.47 26.04
N ARG A 81 22.76 14.47 24.71
CA ARG A 81 23.78 13.71 23.95
C ARG A 81 25.18 14.32 24.07
N THR A 82 25.30 15.63 24.21
CA THR A 82 26.58 16.35 24.30
C THR A 82 27.10 16.51 25.72
N ARG A 83 26.31 16.17 26.75
CA ARG A 83 26.81 16.06 28.13
C ARG A 83 27.82 14.92 28.23
N PRO A 84 29.08 15.19 28.62
CA PRO A 84 30.04 14.12 28.87
C PRO A 84 29.54 13.27 30.04
N ALA A 85 29.59 11.95 29.90
CA ALA A 85 29.36 11.04 31.00
C ALA A 85 30.33 11.41 32.14
N ARG A 86 29.77 11.76 33.30
CA ARG A 86 30.55 12.00 34.52
C ARG A 86 31.18 10.71 35.02
#